data_AF-A0A7J8YW27-F1
#
_entry.id   AF-A0A7J8YW27-F1
#
_cell.length_a   1.000
_cell.length_b   1.000
_cell.length_c   1.000
_cell.angle_alpha   90.00
_cell.angle_beta   90.00
_cell.angle_gamma   90.00
#
_symmetry.space_group_name_H-M   'P 1'
#
loop_
_entity.id
_entity.type
_entity.pdbx_description
1 polymer ?
#
loop_
_entity_poly.entity_id
_entity_poly.type
_entity_poly.pdbx_seq_one_letter_code
_entity_poly.pdbx_strand_id
1 'polypeptide(L)'
;HVTSDLATDIIIKVGDLKFYLHKFPLLSKSNHMQKLVQKASEDNCDEINMVDFPGGPNAFEICAKFCYGMAVTLNAYNVVAARCAAEYLEMTEDVDRGNLIFKIEVFLNSSIFHSWKDSIIVLRTAKSLLPWSENLKIVGRCIDSIASKTSVDPANITWSYTYNRKLSVQDKIVGDSMKLQEKIESVPKDWWVEDICELEIDLYKRVMTAVKSKGRMDGAVIGEALKTYAVRWLPDSVDALVSGVHSWRNKLLVETIACLLPSDNGVGCSCSFLLKLLKVAVLAGIDDSSKEDLVKRISLKLHEASVKDLLIPARSPQTTLYDVGMVQSIVNQYMTHEQRSQDVEPGKSAGFVLGHGSLLSVGKLIDGYLGEIAHDPNLSLTSFIDLSCSVSELARPVHDGLYKAIDIYLKEHPSLTKAERKKICGLMDVKKLTMEASMHAAQNDRLPLRVVVQVLFFEQVKAAARAQSRDSDARTTCVSKMSPDEEWDKTMGEDCRSLKKKMSEVETNEDGGQKNSKMGKKKSRNSKSGVQLLPSRSRRIFDKLWVVGVGKGHVENRSSETSGSSQSPSSAVVVRENTT
;
A
#
# COMPACT_ATOMS: atom_id res chain seq x y z
N HIS A 1 43.15 13.40 20.98
CA HIS A 1 44.49 13.21 21.54
C HIS A 1 44.74 11.73 21.74
N VAL A 2 45.93 11.25 21.38
CA VAL A 2 46.53 10.07 22.01
C VAL A 2 47.47 10.61 23.09
N THR A 3 47.34 10.14 24.33
CA THR A 3 48.25 10.52 25.42
C THR A 3 49.56 9.75 25.29
N SER A 4 50.66 10.47 25.09
CA SER A 4 52.02 9.94 24.99
C SER A 4 52.99 11.00 25.48
N ASP A 5 54.08 10.59 26.12
CA ASP A 5 55.12 11.49 26.64
C ASP A 5 56.06 12.02 25.54
N LEU A 6 55.84 11.61 24.28
CA LEU A 6 56.59 12.03 23.10
C LEU A 6 55.88 13.17 22.36
N ALA A 7 56.64 14.22 22.02
CA ALA A 7 56.17 15.28 21.14
C ALA A 7 55.68 14.71 19.78
N THR A 8 54.58 15.27 19.27
CA THR A 8 53.98 14.85 17.99
C THR A 8 54.76 15.43 16.82
N ASP A 9 55.22 14.56 15.92
CA ASP A 9 56.07 14.91 14.78
C ASP A 9 55.28 15.13 13.48
N ILE A 10 53.95 15.06 13.53
CA ILE A 10 53.05 15.32 12.40
C ILE A 10 51.69 15.87 12.84
N ILE A 11 51.15 16.78 12.04
CA ILE A 11 49.77 17.27 12.15
C ILE A 11 48.98 16.77 10.93
N ILE A 12 47.86 16.10 11.16
CA ILE A 12 46.94 15.70 10.08
C ILE A 12 45.61 16.42 10.26
N LYS A 13 45.24 17.25 9.31
CA LYS A 13 43.95 17.94 9.27
C LYS A 13 42.96 17.13 8.45
N VAL A 14 41.78 16.86 9.02
CA VAL A 14 40.66 16.19 8.35
C VAL A 14 39.42 17.05 8.56
N GLY A 15 38.92 17.66 7.48
CA GLY A 15 37.89 18.70 7.60
C GLY A 15 38.33 19.81 8.55
N ASP A 16 37.51 20.13 9.55
CA ASP A 16 37.81 21.17 10.55
C ASP A 16 38.66 20.70 11.75
N LEU A 17 38.96 19.40 11.86
CA LEU A 17 39.68 18.83 13.00
C LEU A 17 41.15 18.53 12.69
N LYS A 18 42.04 18.95 13.59
CA LYS A 18 43.48 18.63 13.54
C LYS A 18 43.82 17.50 14.51
N PHE A 19 44.56 16.52 14.01
CA PHE A 19 45.07 15.36 14.74
C PHE A 19 46.59 15.49 14.87
N TYR A 20 47.04 15.76 16.10
CA TYR A 20 48.45 15.75 16.48
C TYR A 20 48.86 14.30 16.75
N LEU A 21 49.77 13.76 15.95
CA LEU A 21 50.09 12.34 15.89
C LEU A 21 51.61 12.10 15.71
N HIS A 22 51.99 10.84 15.55
CA HIS A 22 53.35 10.37 15.35
C HIS A 22 53.46 9.65 13.99
N LYS A 23 54.53 9.91 13.22
CA LYS A 23 54.76 9.33 11.89
C LYS A 23 54.85 7.80 11.97
N PHE A 24 55.71 7.24 12.82
CA PHE A 24 56.00 5.80 12.85
C PHE A 24 54.76 4.88 13.00
N PRO A 25 53.83 5.05 13.98
CA PRO A 25 52.63 4.21 14.08
C PRO A 25 51.79 4.23 12.81
N LEU A 26 51.55 5.40 12.23
CA LEU A 26 50.74 5.55 11.02
C LEU A 26 51.42 4.92 9.80
N LEU A 27 52.70 5.20 9.60
CA LEU A 27 53.47 4.66 8.47
C LEU A 27 53.58 3.13 8.51
N SER A 28 53.61 2.54 9.71
CA SER A 28 53.69 1.08 9.88
C SER A 28 52.44 0.31 9.43
N LYS A 29 51.30 0.99 9.17
CA LYS A 29 50.02 0.35 8.81
C LYS A 29 49.32 0.93 7.58
N SER A 30 49.83 2.00 6.97
CA SER A 30 49.16 2.73 5.88
C SER A 30 50.15 3.12 4.77
N ASN A 31 50.02 2.49 3.60
CA ASN A 31 50.82 2.84 2.42
C ASN A 31 50.49 4.25 1.89
N HIS A 32 49.23 4.69 1.95
CA HIS A 32 48.89 6.04 1.53
C HIS A 32 49.49 7.09 2.47
N MET A 33 49.57 6.83 3.79
CA MET A 33 50.27 7.73 4.70
C MET A 33 51.77 7.83 4.38
N GLN A 34 52.43 6.73 3.98
CA GLN A 34 53.84 6.79 3.55
C GLN A 34 54.01 7.75 2.36
N LYS A 35 53.16 7.62 1.33
CA LYS A 35 53.16 8.50 0.16
C LYS A 35 52.91 9.97 0.54
N LEU A 36 51.93 10.24 1.40
CA LEU A 36 51.57 11.59 1.83
C LEU A 36 52.66 12.23 2.71
N VAL A 37 53.25 11.48 3.64
CA VAL A 37 54.34 11.97 4.51
C VAL A 37 55.63 12.20 3.72
N GLN A 38 55.95 11.33 2.76
CA GLN A 38 57.08 11.56 1.86
C GLN A 38 56.89 12.88 1.10
N LYS A 39 55.75 13.07 0.42
CA LYS A 39 55.48 14.31 -0.31
C LYS A 39 55.50 15.53 0.62
N ALA A 40 54.91 15.45 1.80
CA ALA A 40 54.91 16.55 2.77
C ALA A 40 56.33 16.93 3.23
N SER A 41 57.26 15.96 3.30
CA SER A 41 58.68 16.22 3.58
C SER A 41 59.43 16.84 2.38
N GLU A 42 59.03 16.54 1.14
CA GLU A 42 59.54 17.20 -0.08
C GLU A 42 59.07 18.67 -0.13
N ASP A 43 57.80 18.92 0.24
CA ASP A 43 57.18 20.25 0.32
C ASP A 43 57.57 21.06 1.59
N ASN A 44 58.41 20.52 2.49
CA ASN A 44 58.78 21.09 3.81
C ASN A 44 57.56 21.49 4.70
N CYS A 45 56.50 20.69 4.71
CA CYS A 45 55.27 20.96 5.46
C CYS A 45 54.95 19.84 6.48
N ASP A 46 54.88 20.17 7.77
CA ASP A 46 54.49 19.22 8.82
C ASP A 46 52.96 19.06 9.02
N GLU A 47 52.14 19.80 8.25
CA GLU A 47 50.67 19.68 8.25
C GLU A 47 50.15 19.07 6.94
N ILE A 48 49.59 17.86 7.03
CA ILE A 48 48.93 17.17 5.91
C ILE A 48 47.43 17.43 5.98
N ASN A 49 46.86 18.04 4.94
CA ASN A 49 45.44 18.35 4.85
C ASN A 49 44.69 17.34 3.96
N MET A 50 43.83 16.51 4.58
CA MET A 50 42.96 15.55 3.89
C MET A 50 41.56 16.16 3.68
N VAL A 51 41.38 16.76 2.51
CA VAL A 51 40.06 17.20 2.03
C VAL A 51 39.25 15.96 1.61
N ASP A 52 37.94 15.96 1.91
CA ASP A 52 36.97 14.92 1.55
C ASP A 52 37.31 13.47 1.97
N PHE A 53 38.02 13.31 3.11
CA PHE A 53 38.32 12.00 3.69
C PHE A 53 37.03 11.17 3.96
N PRO A 54 36.91 9.93 3.44
CA PRO A 54 35.67 9.17 3.52
C PRO A 54 35.34 8.75 4.95
N GLY A 55 34.12 9.06 5.39
CA GLY A 55 33.70 8.88 6.79
C GLY A 55 34.13 10.00 7.74
N GLY A 56 34.89 10.98 7.26
CA GLY A 56 35.29 12.17 8.00
C GLY A 56 36.19 11.89 9.21
N PRO A 57 36.33 12.86 10.13
CA PRO A 57 37.27 12.79 11.24
C PRO A 57 37.06 11.59 12.16
N ASN A 58 35.81 11.16 12.38
CA ASN A 58 35.49 10.03 13.26
C ASN A 58 35.98 8.70 12.67
N ALA A 59 35.97 8.55 11.34
CA ALA A 59 36.50 7.37 10.67
C ALA A 59 38.04 7.40 10.67
N PHE A 60 38.64 8.58 10.45
CA PHE A 60 40.08 8.77 10.59
C PHE A 60 40.57 8.44 12.01
N GLU A 61 39.83 8.85 13.06
CA GLU A 61 40.17 8.54 14.45
C GLU A 61 40.19 7.03 14.73
N ILE A 62 39.29 6.25 14.11
CA ILE A 62 39.28 4.78 14.20
C ILE A 62 40.54 4.21 13.54
N CYS A 63 40.90 4.66 12.33
CA CYS A 63 42.12 4.25 11.65
C CYS A 63 43.38 4.61 12.46
N ALA A 64 43.47 5.84 12.97
CA ALA A 64 44.59 6.30 13.79
C ALA A 64 44.73 5.48 15.09
N LYS A 65 43.64 5.23 15.82
CA LYS A 65 43.65 4.36 17.02
C LYS A 65 44.17 2.96 16.70
N PHE A 66 43.75 2.38 15.58
CA PHE A 66 44.27 1.08 15.12
C PHE A 66 45.78 1.12 14.84
N CYS A 67 46.29 2.18 14.19
CA CYS A 67 47.72 2.34 13.91
C CYS A 67 48.58 2.38 15.19
N TYR A 68 48.03 2.93 16.29
CA TYR A 68 48.66 2.94 17.62
C TYR A 68 48.47 1.63 18.40
N GLY A 69 47.90 0.58 17.80
CA GLY A 69 47.60 -0.69 18.46
C GLY A 69 46.46 -0.64 19.48
N MET A 70 45.70 0.46 19.52
CA MET A 70 44.57 0.61 20.44
C MET A 70 43.37 -0.23 19.98
N ALA A 71 42.61 -0.77 20.93
CA ALA A 71 41.37 -1.49 20.63
C ALA A 71 40.33 -0.53 20.00
N VAL A 72 39.80 -0.91 18.82
CA VAL A 72 38.78 -0.15 18.09
C VAL A 72 37.43 -0.87 18.12
N THR A 73 36.36 -0.13 18.41
CA THR A 73 35.01 -0.68 18.54
C THR A 73 34.20 -0.48 17.25
N LEU A 74 33.99 -1.56 16.51
CA LEU A 74 33.20 -1.57 15.27
C LEU A 74 31.75 -1.99 15.56
N ASN A 75 30.80 -1.35 14.87
CA ASN A 75 29.37 -1.62 14.94
C ASN A 75 28.68 -1.18 13.64
N ALA A 76 27.39 -1.48 13.48
CA ALA A 76 26.63 -1.19 12.26
C ALA A 76 26.59 0.30 11.85
N TYR A 77 26.80 1.23 12.78
CA TYR A 77 26.77 2.66 12.49
C TYR A 77 28.12 3.21 11.99
N ASN A 78 29.25 2.65 12.43
CA ASN A 78 30.59 3.14 12.07
C ASN A 78 31.38 2.24 11.11
N VAL A 79 31.00 0.96 10.94
CA VAL A 79 31.78 -0.02 10.15
C VAL A 79 31.98 0.38 8.70
N VAL A 80 30.99 0.99 8.03
CA VAL A 80 31.12 1.44 6.64
C VAL A 80 32.11 2.60 6.53
N ALA A 81 32.02 3.56 7.45
CA ALA A 81 32.91 4.72 7.49
C ALA A 81 34.36 4.26 7.72
N ALA A 82 34.58 3.38 8.71
CA ALA A 82 35.88 2.76 8.96
C ALA A 82 36.38 1.93 7.76
N ARG A 83 35.51 1.20 7.04
CA ARG A 83 35.89 0.42 5.86
C ARG A 83 36.35 1.29 4.71
N CYS A 84 35.67 2.41 4.46
CA CYS A 84 36.05 3.36 3.40
C CYS A 84 37.31 4.15 3.76
N ALA A 85 37.45 4.57 5.02
CA ALA A 85 38.66 5.20 5.56
C ALA A 85 39.89 4.30 5.46
N ALA A 86 39.75 3.01 5.83
CA ALA A 86 40.82 2.03 5.72
C ALA A 86 41.21 1.73 4.26
N GLU A 87 40.26 1.76 3.32
CA GLU A 87 40.56 1.68 1.87
C GLU A 87 41.35 2.89 1.40
N TYR A 88 40.87 4.11 1.70
CA TYR A 88 41.55 5.35 1.33
C TYR A 88 42.97 5.41 1.89
N LEU A 89 43.19 4.91 3.11
CA LEU A 89 44.51 4.84 3.74
C LEU A 89 45.37 3.65 3.27
N GLU A 90 44.90 2.83 2.33
CA GLU A 90 45.60 1.63 1.84
C GLU A 90 46.05 0.70 2.99
N MET A 91 45.17 0.46 3.97
CA MET A 91 45.45 -0.37 5.16
C MET A 91 45.26 -1.86 4.87
N THR A 92 45.97 -2.36 3.85
CA THR A 92 45.90 -3.74 3.34
C THR A 92 46.81 -4.70 4.12
N GLU A 93 46.66 -6.01 3.90
CA GLU A 93 47.51 -7.03 4.54
C GLU A 93 48.95 -7.07 4.01
N ASP A 94 49.20 -6.45 2.86
CA ASP A 94 50.53 -6.31 2.27
C ASP A 94 51.44 -5.40 3.12
N VAL A 95 50.84 -4.48 3.90
CA VAL A 95 51.52 -3.59 4.84
C VAL A 95 51.73 -4.26 6.21
N ASP A 96 50.73 -5.00 6.68
CA ASP A 96 50.69 -5.60 8.02
C ASP A 96 49.75 -6.80 8.07
N ARG A 97 50.17 -7.93 8.65
CA ARG A 97 49.33 -9.14 8.69
C ARG A 97 48.09 -8.92 9.57
N GLY A 98 46.91 -9.10 9.00
CA GLY A 98 45.65 -8.77 9.67
C GLY A 98 45.47 -7.28 9.90
N ASN A 99 45.83 -6.42 8.94
CA ASN A 99 45.58 -4.98 8.98
C ASN A 99 44.06 -4.65 9.04
N LEU A 100 43.73 -3.37 9.18
CA LEU A 100 42.37 -2.90 9.47
C LEU A 100 41.34 -3.32 8.40
N ILE A 101 41.69 -3.32 7.11
CA ILE A 101 40.78 -3.79 6.05
C ILE A 101 40.35 -5.24 6.30
N PHE A 102 41.29 -6.15 6.52
CA PHE A 102 41.01 -7.56 6.77
C PHE A 102 40.13 -7.76 8.02
N LYS A 103 40.48 -7.10 9.12
CA LYS A 103 39.70 -7.17 10.37
C LYS A 103 38.27 -6.65 10.19
N ILE A 104 38.07 -5.58 9.42
CA ILE A 104 36.72 -5.08 9.10
C ILE A 104 35.98 -6.06 8.18
N GLU A 105 36.61 -6.64 7.17
CA GLU A 105 35.98 -7.64 6.29
C GLU A 105 35.58 -8.91 7.05
N VAL A 106 36.41 -9.40 7.99
CA VAL A 106 36.05 -10.50 8.89
C VAL A 106 34.85 -10.13 9.76
N PHE A 107 34.79 -8.92 10.33
CA PHE A 107 33.64 -8.46 11.13
C PHE A 107 32.35 -8.28 10.30
N LEU A 108 32.46 -7.73 9.10
CA LEU A 108 31.36 -7.58 8.15
C LEU A 108 30.75 -8.95 7.81
N ASN A 109 31.59 -9.91 7.40
CA ASN A 109 31.15 -11.23 6.97
C ASN A 109 30.66 -12.10 8.14
N SER A 110 31.33 -12.08 9.30
CA SER A 110 30.93 -12.90 10.47
C SER A 110 29.71 -12.37 11.22
N SER A 111 29.58 -11.04 11.37
CA SER A 111 28.63 -10.44 12.31
C SER A 111 27.54 -9.64 11.58
N ILE A 112 27.94 -8.60 10.83
CA ILE A 112 26.99 -7.67 10.20
C ILE A 112 26.08 -8.36 9.20
N PHE A 113 26.65 -9.16 8.28
CA PHE A 113 25.87 -9.89 7.27
C PHE A 113 25.17 -11.15 7.81
N HIS A 114 25.37 -11.50 9.09
CA HIS A 114 24.58 -12.54 9.77
C HIS A 114 23.40 -11.94 10.57
N SER A 115 23.54 -10.72 11.10
CA SER A 115 22.46 -9.99 11.78
C SER A 115 21.50 -9.30 10.80
N TRP A 116 20.19 -9.45 11.05
CA TRP A 116 19.13 -8.77 10.30
C TRP A 116 19.18 -7.25 10.48
N LYS A 117 19.13 -6.78 11.74
CA LYS A 117 19.09 -5.35 12.07
C LYS A 117 20.35 -4.63 11.62
N ASP A 118 21.52 -5.23 11.83
CA ASP A 118 22.79 -4.60 11.48
C ASP A 118 22.98 -4.52 9.96
N SER A 119 22.58 -5.54 9.20
CA SER A 119 22.55 -5.45 7.73
C SER A 119 21.69 -4.29 7.21
N ILE A 120 20.58 -3.98 7.87
CA ILE A 120 19.70 -2.86 7.51
C ILE A 120 20.29 -1.51 7.94
N ILE A 121 20.88 -1.42 9.13
CA ILE A 121 21.54 -0.20 9.61
C ILE A 121 22.73 0.15 8.71
N VAL A 122 23.58 -0.83 8.38
CA VAL A 122 24.72 -0.68 7.46
C VAL A 122 24.26 -0.28 6.05
N LEU A 123 23.13 -0.81 5.56
CA LEU A 123 22.58 -0.39 4.27
C LEU A 123 22.15 1.09 4.27
N ARG A 124 21.63 1.60 5.39
CA ARG A 124 21.25 3.02 5.54
C ARG A 124 22.49 3.91 5.64
N THR A 125 23.46 3.57 6.48
CA THR A 125 24.69 4.38 6.65
C THR A 125 25.59 4.36 5.41
N ALA A 126 25.53 3.32 4.59
CA ALA A 126 26.26 3.27 3.33
C ALA A 126 25.87 4.36 2.32
N LYS A 127 24.65 4.92 2.37
CA LYS A 127 24.20 5.95 1.43
C LYS A 127 24.98 7.27 1.57
N SER A 128 25.46 7.63 2.76
CA SER A 128 26.28 8.84 2.97
C SER A 128 27.76 8.66 2.56
N LEU A 129 28.13 7.49 2.05
CA LEU A 129 29.50 7.12 1.68
C LEU A 129 29.60 6.63 0.22
N LEU A 130 28.65 7.02 -0.62
CA LEU A 130 28.75 6.80 -2.07
C LEU A 130 29.82 7.74 -2.67
N PRO A 131 30.62 7.28 -3.66
CA PRO A 131 30.57 5.97 -4.32
C PRO A 131 31.33 4.84 -3.58
N TRP A 132 32.15 5.15 -2.56
CA TRP A 132 33.01 4.18 -1.87
C TRP A 132 32.27 2.92 -1.40
N SER A 133 31.11 3.08 -0.76
CA SER A 133 30.32 1.96 -0.23
C SER A 133 29.74 1.01 -1.29
N GLU A 134 29.57 1.50 -2.53
CA GLU A 134 29.14 0.71 -3.69
C GLU A 134 30.34 0.03 -4.36
N ASN A 135 31.44 0.75 -4.56
CA ASN A 135 32.68 0.21 -5.12
C ASN A 135 33.24 -0.94 -4.25
N LEU A 136 33.15 -0.81 -2.92
CA LEU A 136 33.52 -1.83 -1.93
C LEU A 136 32.45 -2.93 -1.74
N LYS A 137 31.40 -2.91 -2.58
CA LYS A 137 30.31 -3.88 -2.66
C LYS A 137 29.57 -4.09 -1.33
N ILE A 138 29.62 -3.12 -0.41
CA ILE A 138 29.01 -3.19 0.92
C ILE A 138 27.48 -3.11 0.76
N VAL A 139 27.01 -2.17 -0.06
CA VAL A 139 25.58 -2.00 -0.39
C VAL A 139 25.00 -3.29 -0.99
N GLY A 140 25.67 -3.89 -1.97
CA GLY A 140 25.27 -5.17 -2.58
C GLY A 140 25.21 -6.32 -1.57
N ARG A 141 26.27 -6.51 -0.76
CA ARG A 141 26.32 -7.56 0.28
C ARG A 141 25.21 -7.39 1.34
N CYS A 142 24.89 -6.16 1.73
CA CYS A 142 23.72 -5.88 2.58
C CYS A 142 22.40 -6.29 1.92
N ILE A 143 22.19 -5.96 0.64
CA ILE A 143 20.96 -6.31 -0.09
C ILE A 143 20.79 -7.83 -0.20
N ASP A 144 21.86 -8.57 -0.53
CA ASP A 144 21.84 -10.04 -0.58
C ASP A 144 21.65 -10.67 0.82
N SER A 145 22.28 -10.11 1.85
CA SER A 145 22.08 -10.50 3.26
C SER A 145 20.61 -10.35 3.69
N ILE A 146 19.94 -9.27 3.28
CA ILE A 146 18.54 -9.00 3.58
C ILE A 146 17.63 -9.95 2.77
N ALA A 147 17.80 -10.03 1.46
CA ALA A 147 16.93 -10.84 0.58
C ALA A 147 17.05 -12.36 0.84
N SER A 148 18.22 -12.83 1.31
CA SER A 148 18.39 -14.21 1.77
C SER A 148 17.64 -14.45 3.10
N LYS A 149 17.70 -13.53 4.07
CA LYS A 149 16.99 -13.65 5.36
C LYS A 149 15.47 -13.59 5.22
N THR A 150 14.93 -12.71 4.36
CA THR A 150 13.49 -12.71 4.06
C THR A 150 13.02 -14.03 3.47
N SER A 151 13.91 -14.78 2.82
CA SER A 151 13.62 -16.10 2.21
C SER A 151 13.76 -17.29 3.16
N VAL A 152 13.93 -17.05 4.47
CA VAL A 152 13.97 -18.11 5.51
C VAL A 152 12.57 -18.40 6.01
N ASP A 153 12.25 -19.68 6.19
CA ASP A 153 10.99 -20.14 6.80
C ASP A 153 10.79 -19.51 8.18
N PRO A 154 9.64 -18.87 8.47
CA PRO A 154 9.32 -18.31 9.79
C PRO A 154 9.54 -19.24 10.99
N ALA A 155 9.46 -20.56 10.82
CA ALA A 155 9.76 -21.52 11.88
C ALA A 155 11.24 -21.52 12.32
N ASN A 156 12.16 -21.09 11.45
CA ASN A 156 13.61 -21.10 11.67
C ASN A 156 14.18 -19.72 12.05
N ILE A 157 13.34 -18.79 12.50
CA ILE A 157 13.73 -17.41 12.81
C ILE A 157 14.23 -17.27 14.25
N THR A 158 15.52 -16.97 14.39
CA THR A 158 16.25 -16.87 15.67
C THR A 158 16.76 -15.47 16.00
N TRP A 159 16.70 -14.53 15.06
CA TRP A 159 17.19 -13.15 15.18
C TRP A 159 16.01 -12.16 15.34
N SER A 160 16.29 -10.92 15.74
CA SER A 160 15.25 -9.97 16.19
C SER A 160 14.64 -9.11 15.06
N TYR A 161 13.30 -9.00 15.07
CA TYR A 161 12.50 -8.15 14.17
C TYR A 161 11.63 -7.16 14.96
N THR A 162 11.05 -6.18 14.25
CA THR A 162 10.03 -5.28 14.80
C THR A 162 8.68 -5.54 14.13
N TYR A 163 7.66 -5.95 14.88
CA TYR A 163 6.33 -6.25 14.35
C TYR A 163 5.23 -5.59 15.19
N ASN A 164 4.62 -4.52 14.66
CA ASN A 164 3.65 -3.68 15.37
C ASN A 164 2.20 -3.84 14.86
N ARG A 165 1.95 -4.72 13.88
CA ARG A 165 0.73 -4.70 13.06
C ARG A 165 -0.55 -5.18 13.75
N LYS A 166 -0.45 -5.92 14.87
CA LYS A 166 -1.62 -6.37 15.66
C LYS A 166 -2.44 -5.24 16.34
N LEU A 167 -2.03 -3.97 16.20
CA LEU A 167 -2.72 -2.80 16.76
C LEU A 167 -3.56 -2.02 15.72
N SER A 168 -3.96 -2.63 14.61
CA SER A 168 -4.89 -2.06 13.61
C SER A 168 -6.30 -2.66 13.63
N VAL A 169 -6.52 -3.75 14.37
CA VAL A 169 -7.84 -4.41 14.49
C VAL A 169 -8.65 -3.76 15.62
N GLN A 170 -9.28 -2.62 15.30
CA GLN A 170 -10.27 -1.86 16.09
C GLN A 170 -9.89 -1.44 17.53
N ASP A 171 -10.03 -0.15 17.82
CA ASP A 171 -9.96 0.39 19.18
C ASP A 171 -11.09 -0.13 20.09
N LYS A 172 -10.82 -1.23 20.81
CA LYS A 172 -11.54 -1.62 22.03
C LYS A 172 -10.63 -1.45 23.24
N ILE A 173 -10.46 -0.18 23.65
CA ILE A 173 -9.64 0.20 24.79
C ILE A 173 -10.34 -0.16 26.12
N VAL A 174 -10.14 -1.38 26.60
CA VAL A 174 -10.16 -1.71 28.04
C VAL A 174 -9.03 -2.70 28.32
N GLY A 175 -8.14 -2.36 29.27
CA GLY A 175 -6.79 -2.90 29.37
C GLY A 175 -6.65 -4.41 29.57
N ASP A 176 -5.95 -5.05 28.63
CA ASP A 176 -5.25 -6.33 28.85
C ASP A 176 -3.84 -6.33 28.20
N SER A 177 -3.11 -5.21 28.32
CA SER A 177 -1.76 -5.03 27.76
C SER A 177 -0.68 -5.94 28.39
N MET A 178 -1.03 -6.78 29.36
CA MET A 178 -0.11 -7.70 30.04
C MET A 178 -0.26 -9.17 29.59
N LYS A 179 -1.42 -9.59 29.05
CA LYS A 179 -1.58 -10.97 28.53
C LYS A 179 -1.37 -11.11 27.03
N LEU A 180 -1.42 -10.02 26.27
CA LEU A 180 -1.33 -10.07 24.80
C LEU A 180 0.03 -10.59 24.28
N GLN A 181 1.08 -10.55 25.10
CA GLN A 181 2.44 -10.93 24.73
C GLN A 181 2.71 -12.45 24.82
N GLU A 182 1.86 -13.21 25.52
CA GLU A 182 2.01 -14.66 25.69
C GLU A 182 1.52 -15.48 24.49
N LYS A 183 0.88 -14.86 23.48
CA LYS A 183 0.26 -15.56 22.34
C LYS A 183 0.80 -15.15 20.96
N ILE A 184 2.10 -15.35 20.79
CA ILE A 184 2.80 -15.44 19.50
C ILE A 184 3.57 -16.76 19.48
N GLU A 185 2.84 -17.86 19.32
CA GLU A 185 3.37 -19.23 19.27
C GLU A 185 4.15 -19.52 17.96
N SER A 186 4.02 -18.65 16.95
CA SER A 186 4.75 -18.72 15.67
C SER A 186 5.02 -17.34 15.09
N VAL A 187 6.12 -17.22 14.33
CA VAL A 187 6.54 -15.95 13.71
C VAL A 187 5.65 -15.63 12.49
N PRO A 188 5.11 -14.40 12.34
CA PRO A 188 4.30 -14.01 11.17
C PRO A 188 5.08 -14.11 9.86
N LYS A 189 4.44 -14.47 8.74
CA LYS A 189 5.09 -14.53 7.41
C LYS A 189 5.63 -13.19 6.93
N ASP A 190 5.06 -12.08 7.40
CA ASP A 190 5.37 -10.69 7.04
C ASP A 190 6.22 -9.97 8.10
N TRP A 191 6.88 -10.72 9.00
CA TRP A 191 7.72 -10.24 10.10
C TRP A 191 8.72 -9.12 9.71
N TRP A 192 9.22 -9.15 8.46
CA TRP A 192 10.29 -8.30 7.94
C TRP A 192 9.83 -6.93 7.46
N VAL A 193 8.53 -6.80 7.19
CA VAL A 193 8.00 -5.71 6.37
C VAL A 193 8.22 -4.34 7.04
N GLU A 194 7.97 -4.20 8.34
CA GLU A 194 8.10 -2.91 9.05
C GLU A 194 9.54 -2.38 9.00
N ASP A 195 10.54 -3.26 9.15
CA ASP A 195 11.97 -2.95 9.19
C ASP A 195 12.52 -2.53 7.82
N ILE A 196 12.01 -3.15 6.75
CA ILE A 196 12.34 -2.79 5.36
C ILE A 196 11.57 -1.54 4.93
N CYS A 197 10.36 -1.30 5.44
CA CYS A 197 9.58 -0.09 5.15
C CYS A 197 10.18 1.20 5.73
N GLU A 198 11.21 1.12 6.55
CA GLU A 198 12.02 2.28 6.98
C GLU A 198 13.08 2.72 5.96
N LEU A 199 13.35 1.93 4.92
CA LEU A 199 14.30 2.31 3.88
C LEU A 199 13.75 3.41 2.98
N GLU A 200 14.61 4.34 2.58
CA GLU A 200 14.31 5.30 1.51
C GLU A 200 14.09 4.59 0.17
N ILE A 201 13.37 5.23 -0.74
CA ILE A 201 12.83 4.59 -1.95
C ILE A 201 13.89 3.91 -2.82
N ASP A 202 15.09 4.47 -2.95
CA ASP A 202 16.18 3.90 -3.75
C ASP A 202 16.66 2.55 -3.17
N LEU A 203 16.84 2.50 -1.84
CA LEU A 203 17.28 1.32 -1.11
C LEU A 203 16.16 0.29 -1.01
N TYR A 204 14.92 0.74 -0.75
CA TYR A 204 13.73 -0.11 -0.77
C TYR A 204 13.53 -0.78 -2.13
N LYS A 205 13.67 -0.03 -3.24
CA LYS A 205 13.61 -0.55 -4.61
C LYS A 205 14.63 -1.65 -4.84
N ARG A 206 15.89 -1.41 -4.48
CA ARG A 206 16.98 -2.39 -4.65
C ARG A 206 16.77 -3.65 -3.80
N VAL A 207 16.38 -3.49 -2.54
CA VAL A 207 16.03 -4.62 -1.65
C VAL A 207 14.84 -5.42 -2.20
N MET A 208 13.71 -4.77 -2.52
CA MET A 208 12.52 -5.47 -3.00
C MET A 208 12.75 -6.14 -4.37
N THR A 209 13.59 -5.57 -5.23
CA THR A 209 14.02 -6.22 -6.48
C THR A 209 14.82 -7.48 -6.20
N ALA A 210 15.71 -7.47 -5.22
CA ALA A 210 16.46 -8.65 -4.80
C ALA A 210 15.56 -9.71 -4.13
N VAL A 211 14.61 -9.31 -3.28
CA VAL A 211 13.60 -10.21 -2.69
C VAL A 211 12.78 -10.90 -3.78
N LYS A 212 12.32 -10.15 -4.79
CA LYS A 212 11.64 -10.70 -5.97
C LYS A 212 12.54 -11.67 -6.76
N SER A 213 13.80 -11.33 -7.02
CA SER A 213 14.69 -12.16 -7.83
C SER A 213 15.16 -13.45 -7.15
N LYS A 214 15.10 -13.56 -5.81
CA LYS A 214 15.28 -14.86 -5.12
C LYS A 214 14.11 -15.83 -5.35
N GLY A 215 12.93 -15.37 -5.77
CA GLY A 215 11.79 -16.20 -6.17
C GLY A 215 11.11 -17.06 -5.08
N ARG A 216 11.55 -16.95 -3.82
CA ARG A 216 11.07 -17.78 -2.68
C ARG A 216 9.95 -17.15 -1.86
N MET A 217 9.60 -15.90 -2.14
CA MET A 217 8.60 -15.14 -1.39
C MET A 217 7.24 -15.20 -2.08
N ASP A 218 6.20 -15.47 -1.30
CA ASP A 218 4.80 -15.43 -1.74
C ASP A 218 4.42 -14.00 -2.20
N GLY A 219 3.75 -13.91 -3.35
CA GLY A 219 3.25 -12.66 -3.91
C GLY A 219 2.36 -11.89 -2.94
N ALA A 220 1.57 -12.58 -2.10
CA ALA A 220 0.72 -11.95 -1.09
C ALA A 220 1.53 -11.19 -0.03
N VAL A 221 2.70 -11.73 0.38
CA VAL A 221 3.58 -11.07 1.35
C VAL A 221 4.30 -9.88 0.71
N ILE A 222 4.68 -9.98 -0.57
CA ILE A 222 5.24 -8.86 -1.34
C ILE A 222 4.22 -7.73 -1.50
N GLY A 223 2.96 -8.05 -1.84
CA GLY A 223 1.90 -7.06 -1.99
C GLY A 223 1.55 -6.37 -0.67
N GLU A 224 1.47 -7.11 0.44
CA GLU A 224 1.30 -6.54 1.78
C GLU A 224 2.50 -5.67 2.20
N ALA A 225 3.72 -6.03 1.78
CA ALA A 225 4.91 -5.20 1.98
C ALA A 225 4.84 -3.87 1.23
N LEU A 226 4.40 -3.89 -0.03
CA LEU A 226 4.22 -2.71 -0.87
C LEU A 226 3.08 -1.82 -0.37
N LYS A 227 1.97 -2.43 0.09
CA LYS A 227 0.86 -1.75 0.76
C LYS A 227 1.30 -1.06 2.05
N THR A 228 2.10 -1.74 2.87
CA THR A 228 2.66 -1.14 4.10
C THR A 228 3.59 0.03 3.78
N TYR A 229 4.41 -0.09 2.74
CA TYR A 229 5.27 1.01 2.27
C TYR A 229 4.46 2.22 1.76
N ALA A 230 3.45 1.97 0.91
CA ALA A 230 2.54 2.97 0.39
C ALA A 230 1.87 3.77 1.53
N VAL A 231 1.29 3.07 2.52
CA VAL A 231 0.62 3.69 3.68
C VAL A 231 1.59 4.45 4.60
N ARG A 232 2.90 4.16 4.55
CA ARG A 232 3.93 4.84 5.37
C ARG A 232 4.53 6.08 4.70
N TRP A 233 4.59 6.11 3.36
CA TRP A 233 5.35 7.13 2.61
C TRP A 233 4.54 8.02 1.68
N LEU A 234 3.30 7.65 1.31
CA LEU A 234 2.39 8.51 0.56
C LEU A 234 1.68 9.50 1.49
N PRO A 235 1.28 10.70 1.01
CA PRO A 235 0.54 11.67 1.83
C PRO A 235 -0.89 11.22 2.15
N ASP A 236 -1.38 11.55 3.36
CA ASP A 236 -2.75 11.26 3.82
C ASP A 236 -3.85 12.19 3.22
N SER A 237 -3.53 13.07 2.26
CA SER A 237 -4.49 14.01 1.64
C SER A 237 -4.21 14.31 0.16
N VAL A 238 -5.26 14.65 -0.59
CA VAL A 238 -5.16 15.00 -2.02
C VAL A 238 -4.30 16.25 -2.23
N ASP A 239 -4.45 17.28 -1.39
CA ASP A 239 -3.71 18.53 -1.51
C ASP A 239 -2.19 18.32 -1.32
N ALA A 240 -1.81 17.47 -0.36
CA ALA A 240 -0.41 17.11 -0.14
C ALA A 240 0.15 16.14 -1.22
N LEU A 241 -0.71 15.39 -1.91
CA LEU A 241 -0.32 14.56 -3.05
C LEU A 241 -0.07 15.39 -4.31
N VAL A 242 -0.93 16.38 -4.57
CA VAL A 242 -0.91 17.25 -5.76
C VAL A 242 0.03 18.45 -5.60
N SER A 243 0.37 18.84 -4.36
CA SER A 243 1.31 19.94 -4.07
C SER A 243 2.64 19.80 -4.81
N GLY A 244 2.98 20.83 -5.60
CA GLY A 244 4.18 20.86 -6.45
C GLY A 244 5.50 20.66 -5.70
N VAL A 245 5.55 20.96 -4.40
CA VAL A 245 6.75 20.80 -3.55
C VAL A 245 7.16 19.32 -3.42
N HIS A 246 6.21 18.38 -3.51
CA HIS A 246 6.46 16.94 -3.32
C HIS A 246 5.94 16.05 -4.46
N SER A 247 5.24 16.61 -5.45
CA SER A 247 4.69 15.90 -6.62
C SER A 247 5.69 14.93 -7.29
N TRP A 248 6.93 15.36 -7.56
CA TRP A 248 7.96 14.49 -8.18
C TRP A 248 8.32 13.28 -7.32
N ARG A 249 8.40 13.45 -5.98
CA ARG A 249 8.69 12.37 -5.04
C ARG A 249 7.50 11.41 -4.96
N ASN A 250 6.28 11.93 -4.96
CA ASN A 250 5.05 11.14 -4.95
C ASN A 250 4.92 10.30 -6.24
N LYS A 251 5.23 10.87 -7.40
CA LYS A 251 5.31 10.17 -8.70
C LYS A 251 6.32 9.01 -8.64
N LEU A 252 7.58 9.30 -8.29
CA LEU A 252 8.65 8.30 -8.19
C LEU A 252 8.34 7.17 -7.17
N LEU A 253 7.70 7.49 -6.05
CA LEU A 253 7.24 6.52 -5.05
C LEU A 253 6.25 5.53 -5.65
N VAL A 254 5.18 6.03 -6.29
CA VAL A 254 4.10 5.20 -6.82
C VAL A 254 4.52 4.41 -8.06
N GLU A 255 5.30 5.00 -8.96
CA GLU A 255 5.94 4.29 -10.08
C GLU A 255 6.79 3.13 -9.59
N THR A 256 7.63 3.38 -8.59
CA THR A 256 8.47 2.34 -8.00
C THR A 256 7.63 1.24 -7.33
N ILE A 257 6.56 1.59 -6.61
CA ILE A 257 5.63 0.60 -6.04
C ILE A 257 4.96 -0.22 -7.16
N ALA A 258 4.53 0.40 -8.25
CA ALA A 258 3.91 -0.27 -9.40
C ALA A 258 4.87 -1.27 -10.08
N CYS A 259 6.12 -0.85 -10.38
CA CYS A 259 7.16 -1.75 -10.92
C CYS A 259 7.51 -2.91 -9.96
N LEU A 260 7.36 -2.68 -8.64
CA LEU A 260 7.63 -3.70 -7.63
C LEU A 260 6.47 -4.68 -7.42
N LEU A 261 5.26 -4.44 -7.92
CA LEU A 261 4.13 -5.38 -7.79
C LEU A 261 4.51 -6.81 -8.27
N PRO A 262 4.00 -7.87 -7.61
CA PRO A 262 4.28 -9.26 -8.02
C PRO A 262 3.94 -9.52 -9.49
N SER A 263 4.65 -10.45 -10.16
CA SER A 263 4.37 -10.81 -11.56
C SER A 263 3.23 -11.81 -11.72
N ASP A 264 2.54 -12.16 -10.63
CA ASP A 264 1.56 -13.24 -10.49
C ASP A 264 0.15 -12.90 -11.03
N ASN A 265 0.07 -12.07 -12.07
CA ASN A 265 -1.19 -11.56 -12.62
C ASN A 265 -2.09 -10.85 -11.58
N GLY A 266 -1.53 -10.38 -10.46
CA GLY A 266 -2.23 -9.62 -9.43
C GLY A 266 -2.74 -10.46 -8.26
N VAL A 267 -2.52 -11.78 -8.24
CA VAL A 267 -2.92 -12.68 -7.14
C VAL A 267 -2.46 -12.14 -5.78
N GLY A 268 -1.20 -11.71 -5.69
CA GLY A 268 -0.56 -11.20 -4.46
C GLY A 268 -1.01 -9.83 -3.96
N CYS A 269 -2.00 -9.18 -4.59
CA CYS A 269 -2.56 -7.91 -4.12
C CYS A 269 -4.09 -7.97 -4.06
N SER A 270 -4.70 -7.26 -3.10
CA SER A 270 -6.15 -7.08 -3.08
C SER A 270 -6.58 -5.99 -4.07
N CYS A 271 -7.74 -6.17 -4.72
CA CYS A 271 -8.21 -5.23 -5.73
C CYS A 271 -8.39 -3.80 -5.19
N SER A 272 -8.89 -3.65 -3.95
CA SER A 272 -8.99 -2.34 -3.28
C SER A 272 -7.62 -1.64 -3.10
N PHE A 273 -6.53 -2.37 -2.84
CA PHE A 273 -5.20 -1.76 -2.80
C PHE A 273 -4.75 -1.29 -4.18
N LEU A 274 -4.93 -2.11 -5.22
CA LEU A 274 -4.57 -1.75 -6.59
C LEU A 274 -5.39 -0.55 -7.10
N LEU A 275 -6.70 -0.52 -6.83
CA LEU A 275 -7.57 0.61 -7.16
C LEU A 275 -7.17 1.89 -6.41
N LYS A 276 -6.91 1.82 -5.10
CA LYS A 276 -6.40 2.98 -4.35
C LYS A 276 -5.05 3.47 -4.90
N LEU A 277 -4.15 2.55 -5.30
CA LEU A 277 -2.87 2.89 -5.93
C LEU A 277 -3.07 3.57 -7.30
N LEU A 278 -4.02 3.11 -8.12
CA LEU A 278 -4.38 3.74 -9.40
C LEU A 278 -4.96 5.15 -9.19
N LYS A 279 -5.82 5.37 -8.17
CA LYS A 279 -6.32 6.73 -7.84
C LYS A 279 -5.17 7.69 -7.51
N VAL A 280 -4.20 7.23 -6.72
CA VAL A 280 -2.99 8.03 -6.42
C VAL A 280 -2.16 8.26 -7.69
N ALA A 281 -2.05 7.28 -8.60
CA ALA A 281 -1.33 7.41 -9.86
C ALA A 281 -1.97 8.42 -10.83
N VAL A 282 -3.30 8.47 -10.91
CA VAL A 282 -4.05 9.48 -11.67
C VAL A 282 -3.82 10.87 -11.08
N LEU A 283 -4.01 11.04 -9.77
CA LEU A 283 -3.84 12.32 -9.08
C LEU A 283 -2.39 12.86 -9.18
N ALA A 284 -1.38 11.99 -9.05
CA ALA A 284 0.04 12.35 -9.14
C ALA A 284 0.52 12.65 -10.57
N GLY A 285 -0.22 12.26 -11.61
CA GLY A 285 0.19 12.50 -13.01
C GLY A 285 1.32 11.58 -13.47
N ILE A 286 1.18 10.30 -13.16
CA ILE A 286 2.12 9.24 -13.59
C ILE A 286 2.00 8.99 -15.09
N ASP A 287 3.04 8.40 -15.69
CA ASP A 287 3.06 8.02 -17.11
C ASP A 287 2.05 6.88 -17.39
N ASP A 288 1.45 6.88 -18.57
CA ASP A 288 0.30 6.02 -18.87
C ASP A 288 0.63 4.53 -18.91
N SER A 289 1.86 4.14 -19.27
CA SER A 289 2.32 2.74 -19.21
C SER A 289 2.20 2.11 -17.82
N SER A 290 2.47 2.88 -16.75
CA SER A 290 2.30 2.40 -15.37
C SER A 290 0.82 2.37 -14.95
N LYS A 291 -0.05 3.19 -15.56
CA LYS A 291 -1.50 3.10 -15.35
C LYS A 291 -2.09 1.89 -16.08
N GLU A 292 -1.66 1.62 -17.31
CA GLU A 292 -2.07 0.44 -18.09
C GLU A 292 -1.73 -0.86 -17.38
N ASP A 293 -0.52 -0.98 -16.83
CA ASP A 293 -0.11 -2.14 -16.03
C ASP A 293 -0.98 -2.29 -14.77
N LEU A 294 -1.34 -1.20 -14.08
CA LEU A 294 -2.27 -1.22 -12.94
C LEU A 294 -3.69 -1.62 -13.37
N VAL A 295 -4.24 -1.01 -14.41
CA VAL A 295 -5.56 -1.31 -14.99
C VAL A 295 -5.67 -2.78 -15.36
N LYS A 296 -4.65 -3.33 -16.04
CA LYS A 296 -4.59 -4.74 -16.45
C LYS A 296 -4.62 -5.68 -15.24
N ARG A 297 -3.95 -5.34 -14.14
CA ARG A 297 -3.95 -6.10 -12.87
C ARG A 297 -5.26 -5.98 -12.11
N ILE A 298 -5.87 -4.79 -12.08
CA ILE A 298 -7.17 -4.54 -11.45
C ILE A 298 -8.27 -5.31 -12.18
N SER A 299 -8.25 -5.32 -13.51
CA SER A 299 -9.24 -5.98 -14.36
C SER A 299 -9.41 -7.46 -13.98
N LEU A 300 -8.29 -8.17 -13.79
CA LEU A 300 -8.25 -9.59 -13.40
C LEU A 300 -8.90 -9.89 -12.04
N LYS A 301 -9.07 -8.86 -11.20
CA LYS A 301 -9.68 -8.93 -9.86
C LYS A 301 -10.87 -7.99 -9.67
N LEU A 302 -11.50 -7.53 -10.76
CA LEU A 302 -12.61 -6.56 -10.69
C LEU A 302 -13.78 -7.09 -9.81
N HIS A 303 -13.97 -8.40 -9.77
CA HIS A 303 -14.97 -9.08 -8.94
C HIS A 303 -14.74 -8.98 -7.41
N GLU A 304 -13.54 -8.60 -6.96
CA GLU A 304 -13.21 -8.33 -5.54
C GLU A 304 -13.55 -6.89 -5.10
N ALA A 305 -13.79 -5.96 -6.04
CA ALA A 305 -13.87 -4.53 -5.75
C ALA A 305 -15.22 -4.08 -5.17
N SER A 306 -15.21 -2.98 -4.40
CA SER A 306 -16.42 -2.26 -4.02
C SER A 306 -16.66 -1.04 -4.92
N VAL A 307 -17.91 -0.55 -4.97
CA VAL A 307 -18.27 0.67 -5.72
C VAL A 307 -17.39 1.86 -5.32
N LYS A 308 -17.05 1.98 -4.02
CA LYS A 308 -16.18 3.03 -3.48
C LYS A 308 -14.74 2.94 -3.99
N ASP A 309 -14.25 1.75 -4.31
CA ASP A 309 -12.93 1.57 -4.92
C ASP A 309 -12.93 2.04 -6.39
N LEU A 310 -14.06 1.95 -7.10
CA LEU A 310 -14.21 2.45 -8.48
C LEU A 310 -14.41 3.97 -8.60
N LEU A 311 -14.65 4.70 -7.50
CA LEU A 311 -14.74 6.18 -7.50
C LEU A 311 -13.35 6.82 -7.74
N ILE A 312 -12.82 6.71 -8.95
CA ILE A 312 -11.54 7.29 -9.38
C ILE A 312 -11.76 8.77 -9.71
N PRO A 313 -11.10 9.72 -9.02
CA PRO A 313 -11.28 11.14 -9.29
C PRO A 313 -10.90 11.51 -10.73
N ALA A 314 -11.71 12.35 -11.35
CA ALA A 314 -11.37 13.00 -12.62
C ALA A 314 -10.16 13.94 -12.43
N ARG A 315 -9.44 14.22 -13.52
CA ARG A 315 -8.35 15.22 -13.55
C ARG A 315 -8.64 16.26 -14.61
N SER A 316 -8.33 17.53 -14.32
CA SER A 316 -8.44 18.61 -15.32
C SER A 316 -7.68 18.24 -16.60
N PRO A 317 -8.28 18.42 -17.80
CA PRO A 317 -9.45 19.25 -18.10
C PRO A 317 -10.83 18.56 -18.02
N GLN A 318 -10.96 17.34 -17.51
CA GLN A 318 -12.28 16.69 -17.34
C GLN A 318 -13.19 17.51 -16.42
N THR A 319 -14.48 17.61 -16.75
CA THR A 319 -15.51 18.35 -15.99
C THR A 319 -16.38 17.47 -15.10
N THR A 320 -16.35 16.14 -15.29
CA THR A 320 -16.99 15.17 -14.39
C THR A 320 -16.26 15.10 -13.05
N LEU A 321 -16.93 14.56 -12.03
CA LEU A 321 -16.34 14.28 -10.71
C LEU A 321 -15.40 13.07 -10.74
N TYR A 322 -15.69 12.11 -11.63
CA TYR A 322 -14.98 10.82 -11.73
C TYR A 322 -14.52 10.52 -13.16
N ASP A 323 -13.40 9.79 -13.29
CA ASP A 323 -12.91 9.29 -14.57
C ASP A 323 -13.64 7.99 -14.96
N VAL A 324 -14.77 8.18 -15.64
CA VAL A 324 -15.62 7.09 -16.15
C VAL A 324 -14.91 6.28 -17.25
N GLY A 325 -14.02 6.92 -18.03
CA GLY A 325 -13.27 6.26 -19.11
C GLY A 325 -12.24 5.26 -18.57
N MET A 326 -11.57 5.61 -17.47
CA MET A 326 -10.67 4.72 -16.73
C MET A 326 -11.41 3.46 -16.25
N VAL A 327 -12.61 3.63 -15.65
CA VAL A 327 -13.43 2.50 -15.20
C VAL A 327 -13.94 1.66 -16.38
N GLN A 328 -14.34 2.29 -17.49
CA GLN A 328 -14.75 1.58 -18.69
C GLN A 328 -13.60 0.74 -19.30
N SER A 329 -12.36 1.27 -19.27
CA SER A 329 -11.17 0.52 -19.71
C SER A 329 -10.94 -0.74 -18.87
N ILE A 330 -11.07 -0.63 -17.54
CA ILE A 330 -10.98 -1.77 -16.60
C ILE A 330 -12.07 -2.82 -16.90
N VAL A 331 -13.33 -2.39 -17.12
CA VAL A 331 -14.44 -3.31 -17.46
C VAL A 331 -14.20 -4.02 -18.79
N ASN A 332 -13.82 -3.29 -19.83
CA ASN A 332 -13.55 -3.85 -21.17
C ASN A 332 -12.42 -4.90 -21.12
N GLN A 333 -11.35 -4.63 -20.37
CA GLN A 333 -10.24 -5.59 -20.20
C GLN A 333 -10.66 -6.83 -19.40
N TYR A 334 -11.47 -6.68 -18.34
CA TYR A 334 -12.00 -7.83 -17.60
C TYR A 334 -12.89 -8.73 -18.47
N MET A 335 -13.84 -8.14 -19.21
CA MET A 335 -14.74 -8.90 -20.10
C MET A 335 -13.96 -9.61 -21.22
N THR A 336 -12.92 -8.98 -21.76
CA THR A 336 -12.00 -9.60 -22.75
C THR A 336 -11.24 -10.80 -22.18
N HIS A 337 -10.93 -10.79 -20.88
CA HIS A 337 -10.25 -11.90 -20.21
C HIS A 337 -11.21 -13.08 -19.90
N GLU A 338 -12.42 -12.79 -19.41
CA GLU A 338 -13.46 -13.81 -19.19
C GLU A 338 -13.81 -14.52 -20.51
N GLN A 339 -13.99 -13.78 -21.61
CA GLN A 339 -14.27 -14.35 -22.94
C GLN A 339 -13.19 -15.37 -23.36
N ARG A 340 -11.92 -14.97 -23.31
CA ARG A 340 -10.78 -15.85 -23.64
C ARG A 340 -10.62 -17.03 -22.70
N SER A 341 -11.15 -16.97 -21.48
CA SER A 341 -11.12 -18.07 -20.52
C SER A 341 -12.17 -19.14 -20.83
N GLN A 342 -13.21 -18.81 -21.60
CA GLN A 342 -14.26 -19.74 -22.04
C GLN A 342 -13.85 -20.50 -23.32
N ASP A 343 -13.09 -19.85 -24.22
CA ASP A 343 -12.72 -20.41 -25.54
C ASP A 343 -11.67 -21.55 -25.50
N VAL A 344 -10.99 -21.79 -24.37
CA VAL A 344 -9.71 -22.54 -24.35
C VAL A 344 -9.80 -24.00 -23.84
N GLU A 345 -10.72 -24.36 -22.94
CA GLU A 345 -10.77 -25.71 -22.32
C GLU A 345 -12.22 -26.23 -22.14
N PRO A 346 -12.84 -26.85 -23.18
CA PRO A 346 -14.19 -27.43 -23.11
C PRO A 346 -14.21 -28.81 -22.40
N GLY A 347 -13.50 -28.95 -21.27
CA GLY A 347 -13.23 -30.27 -20.65
C GLY A 347 -13.21 -30.35 -19.12
N LYS A 348 -13.36 -29.26 -18.36
CA LYS A 348 -13.27 -29.27 -16.89
C LYS A 348 -14.47 -28.58 -16.21
N SER A 349 -15.55 -29.34 -16.03
CA SER A 349 -16.85 -28.89 -15.51
C SER A 349 -16.83 -28.27 -14.10
N ALA A 350 -15.75 -28.40 -13.33
CA ALA A 350 -15.60 -27.77 -12.02
C ALA A 350 -15.38 -26.24 -12.07
N GLY A 351 -14.87 -25.69 -13.19
CA GLY A 351 -14.56 -24.25 -13.30
C GLY A 351 -15.77 -23.35 -13.55
N PHE A 352 -16.78 -23.85 -14.28
CA PHE A 352 -17.91 -23.07 -14.80
C PHE A 352 -18.75 -22.40 -13.70
N VAL A 353 -18.88 -23.02 -12.53
CA VAL A 353 -19.70 -22.52 -11.42
C VAL A 353 -19.06 -21.29 -10.74
N LEU A 354 -17.73 -21.19 -10.72
CA LEU A 354 -17.02 -20.07 -10.09
C LEU A 354 -17.00 -18.83 -10.98
N GLY A 355 -16.68 -18.97 -12.28
CA GLY A 355 -16.62 -17.85 -13.23
C GLY A 355 -17.97 -17.13 -13.39
N HIS A 356 -19.08 -17.87 -13.32
CA HIS A 356 -20.41 -17.24 -13.34
C HIS A 356 -20.67 -16.39 -12.09
N GLY A 357 -20.05 -16.72 -10.94
CA GLY A 357 -20.16 -15.95 -9.70
C GLY A 357 -19.41 -14.61 -9.74
N SER A 358 -18.19 -14.59 -10.28
CA SER A 358 -17.41 -13.35 -10.47
C SER A 358 -18.06 -12.42 -11.51
N LEU A 359 -18.54 -12.98 -12.62
CA LEU A 359 -19.25 -12.18 -13.64
C LEU A 359 -20.51 -11.50 -13.08
N LEU A 360 -21.27 -12.21 -12.24
CA LEU A 360 -22.45 -11.68 -11.55
C LEU A 360 -22.13 -10.65 -10.45
N SER A 361 -20.96 -10.72 -9.79
CA SER A 361 -20.56 -9.67 -8.84
C SER A 361 -20.13 -8.41 -9.58
N VAL A 362 -19.41 -8.53 -10.71
CA VAL A 362 -19.05 -7.39 -11.57
C VAL A 362 -20.29 -6.71 -12.17
N GLY A 363 -21.29 -7.46 -12.63
CA GLY A 363 -22.56 -6.88 -13.09
C GLY A 363 -23.22 -5.98 -12.04
N LYS A 364 -23.31 -6.45 -10.79
CA LYS A 364 -23.84 -5.68 -9.66
C LYS A 364 -22.96 -4.50 -9.26
N LEU A 365 -21.64 -4.66 -9.34
CA LEU A 365 -20.66 -3.61 -9.05
C LEU A 365 -20.78 -2.44 -10.02
N ILE A 366 -20.89 -2.72 -11.32
CA ILE A 366 -21.03 -1.68 -12.35
C ILE A 366 -22.41 -1.05 -12.34
N ASP A 367 -23.49 -1.81 -12.08
CA ASP A 367 -24.82 -1.21 -11.86
C ASP A 367 -24.85 -0.29 -10.62
N GLY A 368 -24.15 -0.65 -9.54
CA GLY A 368 -23.97 0.22 -8.37
C GLY A 368 -23.16 1.48 -8.67
N TYR A 369 -22.06 1.34 -9.43
CA TYR A 369 -21.24 2.47 -9.86
C TYR A 369 -21.97 3.41 -10.82
N LEU A 370 -22.74 2.87 -11.78
CA LEU A 370 -23.65 3.64 -12.64
C LEU A 370 -24.66 4.46 -11.81
N GLY A 371 -25.17 3.89 -10.70
CA GLY A 371 -26.04 4.60 -9.76
C GLY A 371 -25.35 5.74 -8.98
N GLU A 372 -24.08 5.59 -8.62
CA GLU A 372 -23.30 6.68 -8.01
C GLU A 372 -23.02 7.79 -9.03
N ILE A 373 -22.43 7.47 -10.19
CA ILE A 373 -22.06 8.50 -11.18
C ILE A 373 -23.27 9.19 -11.82
N ALA A 374 -24.45 8.57 -11.81
CA ALA A 374 -25.69 9.20 -12.28
C ALA A 374 -26.09 10.48 -11.50
N HIS A 375 -25.48 10.73 -10.33
CA HIS A 375 -25.64 11.97 -9.57
C HIS A 375 -24.77 13.13 -10.05
N ASP A 376 -23.84 12.92 -10.99
CA ASP A 376 -22.98 13.97 -11.57
C ASP A 376 -23.70 14.64 -12.75
N PRO A 377 -24.09 15.92 -12.67
CA PRO A 377 -24.80 16.62 -13.75
C PRO A 377 -23.96 16.85 -15.02
N ASN A 378 -22.64 16.63 -14.94
CA ASN A 378 -21.72 16.74 -16.08
C ASN A 378 -21.54 15.40 -16.81
N LEU A 379 -22.19 14.31 -16.37
CA LEU A 379 -22.02 12.99 -16.96
C LEU A 379 -22.68 12.88 -18.34
N SER A 380 -21.85 12.70 -19.38
CA SER A 380 -22.35 12.53 -20.75
C SER A 380 -23.20 11.26 -20.90
N LEU A 381 -24.32 11.39 -21.62
CA LEU A 381 -25.22 10.29 -21.95
C LEU A 381 -24.50 9.15 -22.69
N THR A 382 -23.53 9.50 -23.55
CA THR A 382 -22.63 8.54 -24.20
C THR A 382 -21.84 7.73 -23.17
N SER A 383 -21.12 8.37 -22.25
CA SER A 383 -20.34 7.67 -21.22
C SER A 383 -21.19 6.72 -20.35
N PHE A 384 -22.42 7.12 -19.99
CA PHE A 384 -23.35 6.25 -19.25
C PHE A 384 -23.77 5.03 -20.08
N ILE A 385 -24.17 5.24 -21.35
CA ILE A 385 -24.58 4.17 -22.27
C ILE A 385 -23.42 3.22 -22.55
N ASP A 386 -22.25 3.75 -22.90
CA ASP A 386 -21.12 2.98 -23.36
C ASP A 386 -20.53 2.12 -22.22
N LEU A 387 -20.45 2.65 -20.99
CA LEU A 387 -20.11 1.86 -19.80
C LEU A 387 -21.18 0.82 -19.45
N SER A 388 -22.47 1.14 -19.64
CA SER A 388 -23.53 0.15 -19.44
C SER A 388 -23.46 -0.98 -20.48
N CYS A 389 -23.10 -0.68 -21.73
CA CYS A 389 -22.93 -1.65 -22.81
C CYS A 389 -21.62 -2.46 -22.72
N SER A 390 -20.59 -1.95 -22.02
CA SER A 390 -19.37 -2.70 -21.69
C SER A 390 -19.61 -3.95 -20.81
N VAL A 391 -20.81 -4.15 -20.26
CA VAL A 391 -21.16 -5.30 -19.39
C VAL A 391 -22.10 -6.27 -20.10
N SER A 392 -21.64 -7.51 -20.29
CA SER A 392 -22.40 -8.61 -20.92
C SER A 392 -23.74 -8.90 -20.22
N GLU A 393 -24.76 -9.31 -20.98
CA GLU A 393 -26.07 -9.72 -20.44
C GLU A 393 -25.98 -10.88 -19.44
N LEU A 394 -24.97 -11.75 -19.57
CA LEU A 394 -24.74 -12.87 -18.63
C LEU A 394 -24.40 -12.38 -17.20
N ALA A 395 -23.89 -11.15 -17.07
CA ALA A 395 -23.66 -10.48 -15.78
C ALA A 395 -24.95 -9.89 -15.16
N ARG A 396 -26.03 -9.76 -15.94
CA ARG A 396 -27.30 -9.10 -15.57
C ARG A 396 -28.52 -10.02 -15.79
N PRO A 397 -28.72 -11.05 -14.94
CA PRO A 397 -29.96 -11.82 -14.92
C PRO A 397 -31.15 -11.02 -14.34
N VAL A 398 -30.86 -9.96 -13.56
CA VAL A 398 -31.85 -9.05 -12.96
C VAL A 398 -31.41 -7.62 -13.25
N HIS A 399 -32.32 -6.78 -13.76
CA HIS A 399 -32.02 -5.42 -14.23
C HIS A 399 -32.38 -4.31 -13.21
N ASP A 400 -32.78 -4.67 -11.99
CA ASP A 400 -33.15 -3.73 -10.92
C ASP A 400 -32.08 -2.68 -10.58
N GLY A 401 -30.80 -3.06 -10.66
CA GLY A 401 -29.66 -2.16 -10.42
C GLY A 401 -29.56 -1.11 -11.51
N LEU A 402 -29.44 -1.57 -12.76
CA LEU A 402 -29.47 -0.72 -13.96
C LEU A 402 -30.74 0.16 -14.03
N TYR A 403 -31.91 -0.34 -13.65
CA TYR A 403 -33.13 0.48 -13.57
C TYR A 403 -32.97 1.64 -12.56
N LYS A 404 -32.48 1.37 -11.35
CA LYS A 404 -32.22 2.42 -10.34
C LYS A 404 -31.19 3.45 -10.84
N ALA A 405 -30.13 3.01 -11.52
CA ALA A 405 -29.15 3.92 -12.11
C ALA A 405 -29.74 4.81 -13.22
N ILE A 406 -30.54 4.23 -14.12
CA ILE A 406 -31.27 4.98 -15.17
C ILE A 406 -32.26 5.96 -14.55
N ASP A 407 -32.95 5.57 -13.47
CA ASP A 407 -33.91 6.43 -12.77
C ASP A 407 -33.26 7.65 -12.12
N ILE A 408 -32.11 7.46 -11.47
CA ILE A 408 -31.28 8.54 -10.92
C ILE A 408 -30.80 9.45 -12.06
N TYR A 409 -30.30 8.88 -13.16
CA TYR A 409 -29.82 9.67 -14.29
C TYR A 409 -30.94 10.55 -14.88
N LEU A 410 -32.13 9.99 -15.09
CA LEU A 410 -33.34 10.71 -15.53
C LEU A 410 -33.85 11.76 -14.53
N LYS A 411 -33.44 11.69 -13.25
CA LYS A 411 -33.77 12.66 -12.21
C LYS A 411 -32.86 13.89 -12.27
N GLU A 412 -31.55 13.67 -12.31
CA GLU A 412 -30.55 14.75 -12.27
C GLU A 412 -30.28 15.37 -13.66
N HIS A 413 -30.69 14.69 -14.75
CA HIS A 413 -30.55 15.18 -16.14
C HIS A 413 -31.93 15.48 -16.80
N PRO A 414 -32.71 16.47 -16.31
CA PRO A 414 -34.04 16.76 -16.83
C PRO A 414 -34.05 17.29 -18.28
N SER A 415 -32.92 17.80 -18.76
CA SER A 415 -32.72 18.35 -20.11
C SER A 415 -32.78 17.31 -21.24
N LEU A 416 -32.68 16.00 -20.94
CA LEU A 416 -32.68 14.93 -21.93
C LEU A 416 -33.92 14.94 -22.84
N THR A 417 -33.70 14.90 -24.15
CA THR A 417 -34.76 14.85 -25.16
C THR A 417 -35.54 13.53 -25.12
N LYS A 418 -36.73 13.50 -25.73
CA LYS A 418 -37.55 12.29 -25.85
C LYS A 418 -36.82 11.13 -26.56
N ALA A 419 -35.90 11.43 -27.48
CA ALA A 419 -35.10 10.43 -28.17
C ALA A 419 -34.02 9.82 -27.25
N GLU A 420 -33.35 10.66 -26.46
CA GLU A 420 -32.32 10.24 -25.50
C GLU A 420 -32.91 9.45 -24.34
N ARG A 421 -34.03 9.91 -23.77
CA ARG A 421 -34.79 9.15 -22.76
C ARG A 421 -35.22 7.77 -23.27
N LYS A 422 -35.59 7.66 -24.55
CA LYS A 422 -35.85 6.37 -25.22
C LYS A 422 -34.57 5.53 -25.36
N LYS A 423 -33.42 6.14 -25.70
CA LYS A 423 -32.13 5.44 -25.86
C LYS A 423 -31.65 4.84 -24.53
N ILE A 424 -31.64 5.63 -23.44
CA ILE A 424 -31.19 5.15 -22.13
C ILE A 424 -32.16 4.13 -21.50
N CYS A 425 -33.48 4.33 -21.61
CA CYS A 425 -34.45 3.33 -21.13
C CYS A 425 -34.39 2.02 -21.94
N GLY A 426 -33.89 2.07 -23.19
CA GLY A 426 -33.66 0.88 -24.02
C GLY A 426 -32.56 -0.06 -23.52
N LEU A 427 -31.77 0.34 -22.52
CA LEU A 427 -30.76 -0.50 -21.89
C LEU A 427 -31.35 -1.55 -20.91
N MET A 428 -32.58 -1.36 -20.43
CA MET A 428 -33.20 -2.30 -19.48
C MET A 428 -34.12 -3.29 -20.19
N ASP A 429 -33.92 -4.60 -19.97
CA ASP A 429 -34.95 -5.58 -20.30
C ASP A 429 -36.00 -5.61 -19.19
N VAL A 430 -37.18 -5.10 -19.52
CA VAL A 430 -38.35 -5.01 -18.64
C VAL A 430 -38.78 -6.37 -18.09
N LYS A 431 -38.48 -7.47 -18.80
CA LYS A 431 -38.76 -8.84 -18.32
C LYS A 431 -37.93 -9.19 -17.08
N LYS A 432 -36.68 -8.75 -17.05
CA LYS A 432 -35.66 -9.03 -16.02
C LYS A 432 -35.78 -8.13 -14.78
N LEU A 433 -36.85 -7.34 -14.66
CA LEU A 433 -37.17 -6.60 -13.44
C LEU A 433 -37.88 -7.51 -12.43
N THR A 434 -37.56 -7.34 -11.14
CA THR A 434 -38.35 -7.92 -10.04
C THR A 434 -39.71 -7.23 -9.92
N MET A 435 -40.65 -7.86 -9.22
CA MET A 435 -41.99 -7.30 -8.99
C MET A 435 -41.93 -5.92 -8.28
N GLU A 436 -40.98 -5.70 -7.37
CA GLU A 436 -40.79 -4.41 -6.70
C GLU A 436 -40.28 -3.34 -7.66
N ALA A 437 -39.27 -3.67 -8.49
CA ALA A 437 -38.76 -2.77 -9.51
C ALA A 437 -39.83 -2.44 -10.58
N SER A 438 -40.62 -3.43 -10.99
CA SER A 438 -41.76 -3.24 -11.88
C SER A 438 -42.84 -2.34 -11.28
N MET A 439 -43.22 -2.53 -10.01
CA MET A 439 -44.20 -1.65 -9.35
C MET A 439 -43.70 -0.20 -9.29
N HIS A 440 -42.42 0.02 -8.98
CA HIS A 440 -41.83 1.36 -9.02
C HIS A 440 -41.78 1.94 -10.45
N ALA A 441 -41.43 1.13 -11.46
CA ALA A 441 -41.40 1.57 -12.86
C ALA A 441 -42.79 1.86 -13.44
N ALA A 442 -43.83 1.15 -12.98
CA ALA A 442 -45.22 1.42 -13.36
C ALA A 442 -45.75 2.77 -12.83
N GLN A 443 -45.15 3.32 -11.77
CA GLN A 443 -45.53 4.57 -11.10
C GLN A 443 -44.60 5.76 -11.44
N ASN A 444 -43.69 5.59 -12.42
CA ASN A 444 -42.59 6.53 -12.63
C ASN A 444 -42.77 7.43 -13.86
N ASP A 445 -43.30 8.64 -13.63
CA ASP A 445 -43.58 9.66 -14.66
C ASP A 445 -42.38 10.10 -15.51
N ARG A 446 -41.14 9.79 -15.09
CA ARG A 446 -39.92 10.09 -15.86
C ARG A 446 -39.71 9.13 -17.04
N LEU A 447 -40.29 7.93 -16.99
CA LEU A 447 -40.14 6.91 -18.04
C LEU A 447 -41.02 7.20 -19.26
N PRO A 448 -40.58 6.86 -20.49
CA PRO A 448 -41.45 6.92 -21.66
C PRO A 448 -42.66 5.98 -21.50
N LEU A 449 -43.88 6.46 -21.80
CA LEU A 449 -45.12 5.67 -21.66
C LEU A 449 -45.08 4.27 -22.28
N ARG A 450 -44.35 4.09 -23.40
CA ARG A 450 -44.14 2.78 -24.02
C ARG A 450 -43.46 1.77 -23.08
N VAL A 451 -42.49 2.22 -22.29
CA VAL A 451 -41.79 1.39 -21.29
C VAL A 451 -42.74 1.03 -20.15
N VAL A 452 -43.49 2.01 -19.63
CA VAL A 452 -44.51 1.80 -18.56
C VAL A 452 -45.55 0.75 -18.99
N VAL A 453 -46.05 0.83 -20.22
CA VAL A 453 -46.98 -0.18 -20.78
C VAL A 453 -46.32 -1.56 -20.90
N GLN A 454 -45.03 -1.64 -21.27
CA GLN A 454 -44.29 -2.90 -21.30
C GLN A 454 -44.09 -3.50 -19.89
N VAL A 455 -43.86 -2.68 -18.86
CA VAL A 455 -43.78 -3.12 -17.46
C VAL A 455 -45.10 -3.77 -17.05
N LEU A 456 -46.22 -3.05 -17.22
CA LEU A 456 -47.55 -3.52 -16.85
C LEU A 456 -47.94 -4.82 -17.58
N PHE A 457 -47.62 -4.92 -18.88
CA PHE A 457 -47.86 -6.12 -19.67
C PHE A 457 -47.08 -7.33 -19.12
N PHE A 458 -45.78 -7.19 -18.84
CA PHE A 458 -44.99 -8.32 -18.35
C PHE A 458 -45.35 -8.70 -16.90
N GLU A 459 -45.76 -7.78 -16.03
CA GLU A 459 -46.32 -8.15 -14.73
C GLU A 459 -47.68 -8.87 -14.85
N GLN A 460 -48.55 -8.47 -15.79
CA GLN A 460 -49.80 -9.18 -16.06
C GLN A 460 -49.54 -10.62 -16.55
N VAL A 461 -48.55 -10.82 -17.43
CA VAL A 461 -48.13 -12.15 -17.88
C VAL A 461 -47.52 -12.99 -16.74
N LYS A 462 -46.65 -12.40 -15.90
CA LYS A 462 -46.09 -13.06 -14.70
C LYS A 462 -47.21 -13.45 -13.71
N ALA A 463 -48.23 -12.62 -13.54
CA ALA A 463 -49.37 -12.89 -12.69
C ALA A 463 -50.26 -14.02 -13.23
N ALA A 464 -50.55 -14.02 -14.54
CA ALA A 464 -51.33 -15.07 -15.20
C ALA A 464 -50.64 -16.44 -15.11
N ALA A 465 -49.33 -16.50 -15.34
CA ALA A 465 -48.55 -17.74 -15.18
C ALA A 465 -48.59 -18.29 -13.75
N ARG A 466 -48.48 -17.42 -12.73
CA ARG A 466 -48.62 -17.78 -11.31
C ARG A 466 -50.03 -18.22 -10.91
N ALA A 467 -51.06 -17.80 -11.64
CA ALA A 467 -52.42 -18.28 -11.45
C ALA A 467 -52.59 -19.68 -12.05
N GLN A 468 -52.07 -19.90 -13.27
CA GLN A 468 -52.11 -21.20 -13.94
C GLN A 468 -51.34 -22.28 -13.19
N SER A 469 -50.15 -21.96 -12.65
CA SER A 469 -49.38 -22.91 -11.84
C SER A 469 -50.04 -23.26 -10.48
N ARG A 470 -51.03 -22.48 -10.04
CA ARG A 470 -51.84 -22.81 -8.85
C ARG A 470 -53.06 -23.65 -9.18
N ASP A 471 -53.57 -23.59 -10.42
CA ASP A 471 -54.70 -24.40 -10.88
C ASP A 471 -54.26 -25.83 -11.29
N SER A 472 -52.97 -26.03 -11.62
CA SER A 472 -52.38 -27.37 -11.85
C SER A 472 -52.23 -28.20 -10.56
N ASP A 473 -51.74 -27.58 -9.49
CA ASP A 473 -51.55 -28.25 -8.19
C ASP A 473 -52.89 -28.69 -7.58
N ALA A 474 -54.00 -28.00 -7.93
CA ALA A 474 -55.35 -28.32 -7.51
C ALA A 474 -56.01 -29.50 -8.26
N ARG A 475 -55.42 -29.98 -9.37
CA ARG A 475 -56.05 -30.99 -10.25
C ARG A 475 -55.36 -32.36 -10.27
N THR A 476 -54.24 -32.54 -9.57
CA THR A 476 -53.49 -33.81 -9.61
C THR A 476 -53.97 -34.79 -8.53
N THR A 477 -55.19 -35.31 -8.69
CA THR A 477 -55.68 -36.51 -7.99
C THR A 477 -56.61 -37.28 -8.92
N CYS A 478 -56.20 -38.50 -9.32
CA CYS A 478 -56.74 -39.29 -10.44
C CYS A 478 -56.42 -38.64 -11.82
N VAL A 479 -55.97 -39.35 -12.87
CA VAL A 479 -55.79 -40.80 -13.13
C VAL A 479 -54.36 -41.08 -13.64
N SER A 480 -53.91 -42.33 -13.63
CA SER A 480 -52.53 -42.74 -13.92
C SER A 480 -52.32 -43.41 -15.29
N LYS A 481 -51.10 -43.24 -15.84
CA LYS A 481 -50.48 -43.97 -16.98
C LYS A 481 -51.11 -43.69 -18.37
N MET A 482 -50.39 -43.79 -19.51
CA MET A 482 -49.04 -44.30 -19.80
C MET A 482 -48.17 -43.26 -20.56
N SER A 483 -46.84 -43.49 -20.58
CA SER A 483 -45.83 -42.83 -21.43
C SER A 483 -45.41 -43.81 -22.57
N PRO A 484 -44.26 -43.71 -23.30
CA PRO A 484 -43.07 -42.82 -23.25
C PRO A 484 -43.13 -41.71 -24.35
N ASP A 485 -42.10 -41.01 -24.87
CA ASP A 485 -40.61 -40.87 -24.80
C ASP A 485 -40.30 -39.39 -25.19
N GLU A 486 -39.18 -38.68 -24.96
CA GLU A 486 -37.97 -38.79 -24.10
C GLU A 486 -38.17 -37.86 -22.84
N GLU A 487 -37.26 -37.39 -21.97
CA GLU A 487 -35.80 -37.13 -21.85
C GLU A 487 -35.20 -35.92 -22.61
N TRP A 488 -34.36 -35.05 -22.01
CA TRP A 488 -33.54 -35.15 -20.78
C TRP A 488 -33.59 -33.90 -19.85
N ASP A 489 -33.37 -34.10 -18.54
CA ASP A 489 -33.38 -33.08 -17.44
C ASP A 489 -32.09 -32.21 -17.36
N LYS A 490 -31.92 -31.11 -16.61
CA LYS A 490 -32.55 -30.54 -15.41
C LYS A 490 -32.22 -31.21 -14.05
N THR A 491 -30.93 -31.28 -13.72
CA THR A 491 -30.47 -31.59 -12.34
C THR A 491 -30.01 -30.33 -11.57
N MET A 492 -29.74 -30.51 -10.27
CA MET A 492 -29.30 -29.48 -9.29
C MET A 492 -30.38 -28.51 -8.81
N GLY A 493 -31.32 -29.01 -7.98
CA GLY A 493 -32.35 -28.22 -7.31
C GLY A 493 -32.60 -28.52 -5.82
N GLU A 494 -32.00 -29.58 -5.26
CA GLU A 494 -32.28 -30.04 -3.89
C GLU A 494 -31.01 -30.33 -3.09
N ASP A 495 -30.48 -29.32 -2.38
CA ASP A 495 -29.87 -29.53 -1.05
C ASP A 495 -29.69 -28.21 -0.26
N CYS A 496 -30.75 -27.68 0.36
CA CYS A 496 -30.65 -26.47 1.21
C CYS A 496 -31.79 -26.25 2.23
N ARG A 497 -32.51 -27.30 2.67
CA ARG A 497 -33.56 -27.17 3.72
C ARG A 497 -33.41 -28.09 4.93
N SER A 498 -32.39 -28.96 4.94
CA SER A 498 -32.19 -29.98 5.99
C SER A 498 -31.21 -29.56 7.09
N LEU A 499 -31.43 -28.43 7.79
CA LEU A 499 -30.71 -28.14 9.06
C LEU A 499 -31.35 -27.10 10.00
N LYS A 500 -32.67 -26.86 9.94
CA LYS A 500 -33.36 -25.89 10.83
C LYS A 500 -34.60 -26.42 11.57
N LYS A 501 -34.56 -27.68 12.04
CA LYS A 501 -35.62 -28.22 12.93
C LYS A 501 -35.18 -29.37 13.87
N LYS A 502 -34.12 -29.16 14.67
CA LYS A 502 -33.81 -30.01 15.85
C LYS A 502 -33.14 -29.20 16.98
N MET A 503 -33.95 -28.64 17.90
CA MET A 503 -33.69 -28.60 19.36
C MET A 503 -34.77 -27.78 20.10
N SER A 504 -35.82 -28.48 20.54
CA SER A 504 -36.87 -28.10 21.50
C SER A 504 -37.83 -29.30 21.59
N GLU A 505 -38.33 -29.77 22.74
CA GLU A 505 -38.02 -29.41 24.14
C GLU A 505 -36.92 -30.33 24.76
N VAL A 506 -36.70 -30.59 26.06
CA VAL A 506 -37.52 -30.60 27.31
C VAL A 506 -36.71 -30.05 28.51
N GLU A 507 -37.38 -29.47 29.50
CA GLU A 507 -36.86 -28.93 30.77
C GLU A 507 -36.42 -30.06 31.75
N THR A 508 -35.66 -29.87 32.85
CA THR A 508 -36.02 -29.11 34.08
C THR A 508 -34.84 -29.00 35.08
N ASN A 509 -35.09 -28.28 36.19
CA ASN A 509 -34.40 -28.27 37.51
C ASN A 509 -33.21 -27.29 37.73
N GLU A 510 -33.50 -26.26 38.55
CA GLU A 510 -32.84 -25.83 39.81
C GLU A 510 -31.33 -26.10 40.02
N ASP A 511 -30.52 -25.19 40.56
CA ASP A 511 -30.74 -24.35 41.76
C ASP A 511 -30.06 -22.94 41.66
N GLY A 512 -30.30 -22.05 42.63
CA GLY A 512 -29.95 -20.62 42.58
C GLY A 512 -28.68 -20.17 43.32
N GLY A 513 -28.43 -18.85 43.33
CA GLY A 513 -27.30 -18.26 44.05
C GLY A 513 -27.08 -16.75 43.83
N GLN A 514 -27.62 -15.91 44.71
CA GLN A 514 -27.31 -14.47 44.74
C GLN A 514 -25.93 -14.19 45.38
N LYS A 515 -25.22 -13.13 44.93
CA LYS A 515 -24.72 -12.05 45.83
C LYS A 515 -24.04 -10.87 45.11
N ASN A 516 -24.12 -9.69 45.76
CA ASN A 516 -23.47 -8.44 45.37
C ASN A 516 -22.06 -8.31 45.96
N SER A 517 -21.13 -7.67 45.25
CA SER A 517 -20.21 -6.64 45.80
C SER A 517 -19.22 -6.11 44.73
N LYS A 518 -18.40 -5.07 44.94
CA LYS A 518 -18.59 -3.68 45.45
C LYS A 518 -17.21 -3.01 45.54
N MET A 519 -16.91 -2.04 44.67
CA MET A 519 -15.87 -0.99 44.79
C MET A 519 -14.43 -1.34 45.25
N GLY A 520 -13.44 -1.06 44.40
CA GLY A 520 -12.01 -1.14 44.75
C GLY A 520 -11.12 -0.08 44.09
N LYS A 521 -11.23 1.20 44.48
CA LYS A 521 -10.29 2.26 44.04
C LYS A 521 -8.94 2.11 44.75
N LYS A 522 -7.84 2.01 44.01
CA LYS A 522 -6.49 2.37 44.50
C LYS A 522 -5.78 3.30 43.51
N LYS A 523 -5.18 4.37 44.04
CA LYS A 523 -4.25 5.26 43.34
C LYS A 523 -2.85 4.67 43.44
N SER A 524 -2.02 4.86 42.41
CA SER A 524 -0.56 4.94 42.55
C SER A 524 -0.03 6.06 41.64
N ARG A 525 1.20 6.51 41.88
CA ARG A 525 1.83 7.69 41.28
C ARG A 525 3.34 7.45 41.15
N ASN A 526 4.02 8.26 40.35
CA ASN A 526 5.49 8.31 40.16
C ASN A 526 6.11 7.13 39.37
N SER A 527 7.24 7.29 38.68
CA SER A 527 7.90 8.51 38.16
C SER A 527 9.11 8.17 37.27
N LYS A 528 9.40 9.02 36.26
CA LYS A 528 10.69 9.09 35.51
C LYS A 528 11.05 7.83 34.68
N SER A 529 11.84 7.90 33.63
CA SER A 529 12.20 9.02 32.73
C SER A 529 12.64 8.42 31.40
N GLY A 530 11.84 8.60 30.34
CA GLY A 530 12.11 8.01 29.03
C GLY A 530 13.09 8.84 28.20
N VAL A 531 14.11 8.19 27.62
CA VAL A 531 14.96 8.75 26.57
C VAL A 531 14.09 9.07 25.34
N GLN A 532 14.36 10.19 24.67
CA GLN A 532 13.61 10.59 23.48
C GLN A 532 13.90 9.65 22.30
N LEU A 533 13.02 8.68 22.09
CA LEU A 533 12.86 8.06 20.78
C LEU A 533 12.40 9.12 19.77
N LEU A 534 12.99 9.10 18.58
CA LEU A 534 12.53 9.94 17.47
C LEU A 534 11.03 9.67 17.19
N PRO A 535 10.24 10.69 16.79
CA PRO A 535 8.81 10.51 16.59
C PRO A 535 8.52 9.41 15.57
N SER A 536 7.91 8.32 16.01
CA SER A 536 7.42 7.31 15.08
C SER A 536 6.34 7.95 14.21
N ARG A 537 6.56 8.00 12.89
CA ARG A 537 5.52 8.34 11.90
C ARG A 537 4.51 7.19 11.82
N SER A 538 3.73 7.07 12.89
CA SER A 538 2.84 5.96 13.18
C SER A 538 1.39 6.40 13.09
N ARG A 539 0.76 6.03 11.97
CA ARG A 539 -0.70 5.93 11.75
C ARG A 539 -1.48 7.25 11.69
N ARG A 540 -2.14 7.53 10.55
CA ARG A 540 -3.42 8.29 10.52
C ARG A 540 -4.34 8.08 9.29
N ILE A 541 -4.50 6.81 8.91
CA ILE A 541 -5.67 6.29 8.18
C ILE A 541 -5.70 6.73 6.69
N PHE A 542 -5.07 5.90 5.86
CA PHE A 542 -5.11 5.92 4.38
C PHE A 542 -6.55 5.89 3.81
N ASP A 543 -7.54 5.52 4.61
CA ASP A 543 -8.96 5.53 4.24
C ASP A 543 -9.64 6.91 4.34
N LYS A 544 -9.03 7.90 5.01
CA LYS A 544 -9.58 9.28 5.11
C LYS A 544 -9.55 10.04 3.79
N LEU A 545 -8.63 9.69 2.90
CA LEU A 545 -8.55 10.18 1.52
C LEU A 545 -9.83 9.90 0.69
N TRP A 546 -10.68 8.96 1.14
CA TRP A 546 -11.78 8.41 0.35
C TRP A 546 -13.18 8.65 0.96
N VAL A 547 -13.31 9.67 1.82
CA VAL A 547 -14.61 10.16 2.33
C VAL A 547 -14.80 11.63 1.94
N VAL A 548 -14.87 11.88 0.63
CA VAL A 548 -15.35 13.14 0.05
C VAL A 548 -16.55 12.82 -0.82
N GLY A 549 -17.74 13.10 -0.28
CA GLY A 549 -19.03 12.82 -0.88
C GLY A 549 -20.15 13.08 0.12
N VAL A 550 -21.22 13.74 -0.33
CA VAL A 550 -22.35 14.24 0.49
C VAL A 550 -22.00 15.39 1.44
N GLY A 551 -22.27 16.62 0.98
CA GLY A 551 -22.23 17.84 1.80
C GLY A 551 -22.88 19.01 1.03
N LYS A 552 -24.18 19.23 1.23
CA LYS A 552 -24.93 20.28 0.53
C LYS A 552 -24.41 21.67 0.91
N GLY A 553 -24.31 22.57 -0.06
CA GLY A 553 -24.02 23.98 0.21
C GLY A 553 -25.21 24.72 0.82
N HIS A 554 -24.91 25.70 1.67
CA HIS A 554 -25.78 26.84 1.90
C HIS A 554 -24.92 28.11 1.90
N VAL A 555 -25.44 29.19 1.34
CA VAL A 555 -24.78 30.49 1.32
C VAL A 555 -25.21 31.26 2.56
N GLU A 556 -24.27 31.76 3.35
CA GLU A 556 -24.55 32.94 4.16
C GLU A 556 -23.30 33.82 4.30
N ASN A 557 -23.34 34.99 3.66
CA ASN A 557 -22.37 36.05 3.90
C ASN A 557 -22.65 36.65 5.28
N ARG A 558 -21.66 36.66 6.17
CA ARG A 558 -21.61 37.65 7.26
C ARG A 558 -20.18 38.11 7.53
N SER A 559 -19.90 39.32 7.06
CA SER A 559 -18.78 40.13 7.51
C SER A 559 -19.00 40.57 8.96
N SER A 560 -17.90 40.68 9.71
CA SER A 560 -17.86 41.39 10.99
C SER A 560 -16.46 41.95 11.21
N GLU A 561 -16.29 43.23 10.89
CA GLU A 561 -15.09 44.00 11.21
C GLU A 561 -15.14 44.42 12.69
N THR A 562 -14.04 44.25 13.42
CA THR A 562 -13.68 45.15 14.55
C THR A 562 -12.17 45.19 14.69
N SER A 563 -11.61 46.38 14.91
CA SER A 563 -10.17 46.64 14.91
C SER A 563 -9.50 46.46 16.29
N GLY A 564 -8.20 46.22 16.31
CA GLY A 564 -7.36 46.29 17.52
C GLY A 564 -5.87 46.30 17.15
N SER A 565 -5.14 47.37 17.50
CA SER A 565 -3.82 47.67 16.93
C SER A 565 -2.67 47.75 17.95
N SER A 566 -1.50 47.22 17.55
CA SER A 566 -0.15 47.61 18.01
C SER A 566 0.89 46.94 17.10
N GLN A 567 1.36 47.61 16.05
CA GLN A 567 2.59 48.43 16.02
C GLN A 567 3.89 47.68 16.36
N SER A 568 4.70 47.50 15.32
CA SER A 568 6.13 47.12 15.35
C SER A 568 7.02 48.31 15.78
N PRO A 569 8.34 48.15 15.93
CA PRO A 569 9.22 48.20 14.75
C PRO A 569 10.42 47.25 14.76
N SER A 570 10.96 46.98 13.56
CA SER A 570 12.30 46.42 13.36
C SER A 570 13.37 47.50 13.53
N SER A 571 14.60 47.12 13.89
CA SER A 571 15.79 47.96 13.74
C SER A 571 16.90 47.19 13.00
N ALA A 572 17.47 47.83 11.98
CA ALA A 572 18.54 47.27 11.16
C ALA A 572 19.93 47.67 11.68
N VAL A 573 20.95 46.88 11.34
CA VAL A 573 22.35 47.19 11.65
C VAL A 573 22.84 48.34 10.74
N VAL A 574 23.48 49.34 11.34
CA VAL A 574 24.21 50.39 10.63
C VAL A 574 25.64 50.43 11.19
N VAL A 575 26.63 50.36 10.30
CA VAL A 575 28.05 50.47 10.62
C VAL A 575 28.39 51.93 10.93
N ARG A 576 29.27 52.16 11.90
CA ARG A 576 29.98 53.44 12.08
C ARG A 576 31.48 53.19 12.10
N GLU A 577 32.18 53.77 11.13
CA GLU A 577 33.57 54.16 11.28
C GLU A 577 33.62 55.42 12.16
N ASN A 578 34.71 55.58 12.91
CA ASN A 578 35.03 56.81 13.64
C ASN A 578 36.51 57.13 13.39
N THR A 579 36.81 58.34 12.92
CA THR A 579 38.16 58.87 12.77
C THR A 579 38.35 60.15 13.58
N THR A 580 39.12 60.06 14.66
CA THR A 580 39.94 61.11 15.30
C THR A 580 40.88 60.42 16.27
#